data_AF-A0AAN4YSG4-F1
#
_entry.id   AF-A0AAN4YSG4-F1
#
_cell.length_a   1.000
_cell.length_b   1.000
_cell.length_c   1.000
_cell.angle_alpha   90.00
_cell.angle_beta   90.00
_cell.angle_gamma   90.00
#
_symmetry.space_group_name_H-M   'P 1'
#
loop_
_entity.id
_entity.type
_entity.pdbx_description
1 polymer ?
#
loop_
_entity_poly.entity_id
_entity_poly.type
_entity_poly.pdbx_seq_one_letter_code
_entity_poly.pdbx_strand_id
1 'polypeptide(L)'
;MNTSDMGSPIQMGFGSSDSSIFETSSLDLLDIPELGSSLWEPTLDIIQVQPPSSDAPSALQFPSILGDGLEEKEIDLIMYYVAVSKNMQSSYLHLSSAALSLAQLLDNTSALDSSSISTNTTPPSSVLTTDLYHAGSMEYKALRCFSIILIWNDILHCSAQQTIPAAAKTYQKLLADESFIPLFADIVGCEGWVLVPILEAMLLASWKKDQEAKGQLSIRELLTKVDHIESILGDRMKRLAPAVLRQKEAGISSQSPEQIRLVHTYIFAHASFVHLHTVVSGAQPSVPEIRQSIDKSLAAWQLLPPSLINFKTMAWPFCVCGSMAVGSQRELFQKIMSENFQNQSTSSNLHCLKSVVEECWKNFDKRVPEQSPSSYNWKVVMEKLNLSILFI
;
A
#
# COMPACT_ATOMS: atom_id res chain seq x y z
N MET A 1 53.87 46.98 -1.35
CA MET A 1 54.00 47.94 -2.47
C MET A 1 53.65 47.17 -3.74
N ASN A 2 52.37 47.15 -4.13
CA ASN A 2 51.66 48.10 -5.02
C ASN A 2 52.09 47.98 -6.49
N THR A 3 51.23 47.38 -7.34
CA THR A 3 50.38 47.99 -8.42
C THR A 3 51.22 48.41 -9.64
N SER A 4 50.92 48.16 -10.92
CA SER A 4 49.69 48.21 -11.75
C SER A 4 50.11 47.75 -13.17
N ASP A 5 49.38 46.91 -13.91
CA ASP A 5 48.25 47.21 -14.84
C ASP A 5 48.64 47.78 -16.23
N MET A 6 47.81 47.47 -17.24
CA MET A 6 47.84 47.74 -18.71
C MET A 6 48.47 46.63 -19.58
N GLY A 7 47.84 46.11 -20.64
CA GLY A 7 46.57 46.44 -21.30
C GLY A 7 46.33 45.51 -22.51
N SER A 8 45.06 45.29 -22.83
CA SER A 8 44.54 44.45 -23.93
C SER A 8 44.84 45.00 -25.34
N PRO A 9 44.46 44.23 -26.38
CA PRO A 9 43.60 44.81 -27.40
C PRO A 9 42.25 44.10 -27.51
N ILE A 10 41.21 44.93 -27.61
CA ILE A 10 39.80 44.63 -27.90
C ILE A 10 39.54 45.01 -29.36
N GLN A 11 38.58 44.32 -30.00
CA GLN A 11 37.57 44.79 -30.99
C GLN A 11 37.50 43.90 -32.25
N MET A 12 36.33 43.58 -32.84
CA MET A 12 34.92 43.97 -32.66
C MET A 12 34.06 42.88 -33.36
N GLY A 13 32.88 42.48 -32.86
CA GLY A 13 31.56 43.14 -33.03
C GLY A 13 30.86 42.54 -34.27
N PHE A 14 29.62 42.05 -34.31
CA PHE A 14 28.30 42.37 -33.72
C PHE A 14 27.48 41.05 -33.71
N GLY A 15 26.36 40.80 -33.03
CA GLY A 15 25.33 41.57 -32.34
C GLY A 15 24.13 40.62 -32.10
N SER A 16 23.35 40.90 -31.07
CA SER A 16 22.26 40.14 -30.42
C SER A 16 21.35 39.24 -31.26
N SER A 17 20.91 38.11 -30.66
CA SER A 17 19.50 37.88 -30.27
C SER A 17 19.36 36.57 -29.46
N ASP A 18 18.95 36.73 -28.21
CA ASP A 18 18.21 35.84 -27.30
C ASP A 18 17.84 34.42 -27.73
N SER A 19 18.26 33.43 -26.92
CA SER A 19 17.36 32.56 -26.13
C SER A 19 18.16 31.43 -25.47
N SER A 20 18.76 31.75 -24.33
CA SER A 20 18.95 30.77 -23.26
C SER A 20 17.57 30.37 -22.73
N ILE A 21 17.30 29.07 -22.58
CA ILE A 21 16.64 28.40 -21.44
C ILE A 21 16.73 26.90 -21.76
N PHE A 22 17.82 26.27 -21.33
CA PHE A 22 17.79 24.87 -20.89
C PHE A 22 18.07 24.92 -19.40
N GLU A 23 17.12 25.50 -18.66
CA GLU A 23 17.02 25.22 -17.24
C GLU A 23 16.42 23.84 -17.10
N THR A 24 17.25 22.96 -16.55
CA THR A 24 16.83 21.86 -15.70
C THR A 24 15.94 22.43 -14.58
N SER A 25 14.66 22.63 -14.85
CA SER A 25 13.64 22.83 -13.81
C SER A 25 13.43 21.45 -13.18
N SER A 26 13.98 21.20 -12.00
CA SER A 26 13.22 21.32 -10.75
C SER A 26 11.72 21.22 -11.04
N LEU A 27 11.19 20.02 -10.81
CA LEU A 27 9.76 19.77 -10.63
C LEU A 27 9.29 20.69 -9.51
N ASP A 28 8.89 21.90 -9.87
CA ASP A 28 8.29 22.83 -8.93
C ASP A 28 7.02 22.20 -8.38
N LEU A 29 7.00 22.22 -7.06
CA LEU A 29 5.92 21.84 -6.16
C LEU A 29 4.56 22.23 -6.73
N LEU A 30 3.74 21.21 -6.99
CA LEU A 30 2.33 21.28 -6.61
C LEU A 30 2.14 20.20 -5.53
N ASP A 31 1.73 20.66 -4.36
CA ASP A 31 1.61 19.93 -3.10
C ASP A 31 0.59 18.77 -3.17
N ILE A 32 0.95 17.68 -3.85
CA ILE A 32 0.27 16.38 -3.72
C ILE A 32 0.46 15.71 -2.33
N PRO A 33 1.49 16.01 -1.50
CA PRO A 33 1.54 15.52 -0.12
C PRO A 33 0.33 15.96 0.70
N GLU A 34 -0.29 17.11 0.39
CA GLU A 34 -1.47 17.60 1.11
C GLU A 34 -2.72 16.75 0.82
N LEU A 35 -2.94 16.25 -0.41
CA LEU A 35 -4.07 15.36 -0.66
C LEU A 35 -3.87 14.00 0.02
N GLY A 36 -2.65 13.47 -0.05
CA GLY A 36 -2.24 12.24 0.61
C GLY A 36 -2.14 12.32 2.14
N SER A 37 -2.31 13.50 2.74
CA SER A 37 -2.45 13.69 4.20
C SER A 37 -3.88 14.13 4.59
N SER A 38 -4.54 14.91 3.73
CA SER A 38 -5.95 15.36 3.84
C SER A 38 -6.96 14.21 3.68
N LEU A 39 -6.71 13.26 2.77
CA LEU A 39 -7.49 12.01 2.67
C LEU A 39 -7.46 11.18 3.97
N TRP A 40 -6.50 11.46 4.86
CA TRP A 40 -6.33 10.76 6.12
C TRP A 40 -6.67 11.64 7.35
N GLU A 41 -7.12 12.88 7.15
CA GLU A 41 -7.64 13.74 8.21
C GLU A 41 -9.06 13.31 8.64
N PRO A 42 -9.32 13.09 9.94
CA PRO A 42 -10.65 12.70 10.43
C PRO A 42 -11.69 13.83 10.35
N THR A 43 -11.26 15.08 10.16
CA THR A 43 -12.01 16.32 10.42
C THR A 43 -12.65 16.97 9.20
N LEU A 44 -12.50 16.41 8.00
CA LEU A 44 -13.28 16.90 6.85
C LEU A 44 -14.76 16.63 7.10
N ASP A 45 -15.53 17.72 7.28
CA ASP A 45 -16.97 17.70 7.51
C ASP A 45 -17.65 16.87 6.42
N ILE A 46 -18.30 15.82 6.90
CA ILE A 46 -18.98 14.81 6.10
C ILE A 46 -20.17 15.48 5.40
N ILE A 47 -20.25 15.35 4.08
CA ILE A 47 -21.53 15.52 3.38
C ILE A 47 -22.42 14.36 3.87
N GLN A 48 -23.31 14.63 4.84
CA GLN A 48 -24.29 13.67 5.30
C GLN A 48 -25.29 13.40 4.18
N VAL A 49 -25.16 12.25 3.51
CA VAL A 49 -26.20 11.76 2.60
C VAL A 49 -27.12 10.83 3.38
N GLN A 50 -28.36 11.28 3.58
CA GLN A 50 -29.40 10.52 4.27
C GLN A 50 -29.78 9.25 3.45
N PRO A 51 -30.06 8.11 4.10
CA PRO A 51 -30.44 6.89 3.38
C PRO A 51 -31.81 7.07 2.69
N PRO A 52 -32.00 6.54 1.46
CA PRO A 52 -33.25 6.72 0.72
C PRO A 52 -34.40 5.93 1.32
N SER A 53 -35.59 6.54 1.32
CA SER A 53 -36.87 5.91 1.70
C SER A 53 -37.33 4.88 0.67
N SER A 54 -37.98 3.83 1.18
CA SER A 54 -38.35 2.54 0.59
C SER A 54 -39.02 2.49 -0.80
N ASP A 55 -39.39 3.59 -1.44
CA ASP A 55 -40.19 3.56 -2.68
C ASP A 55 -39.73 4.61 -3.70
N ALA A 56 -38.61 4.37 -4.39
CA ALA A 56 -38.30 5.02 -5.67
C ALA A 56 -37.20 4.26 -6.43
N PRO A 57 -37.27 4.14 -7.77
CA PRO A 57 -36.20 3.56 -8.56
C PRO A 57 -34.97 4.49 -8.57
N SER A 58 -33.81 3.87 -8.43
CA SER A 58 -32.48 4.43 -8.33
C SER A 58 -32.19 5.52 -9.36
N ALA A 59 -32.28 6.78 -8.96
CA ALA A 59 -31.74 7.91 -9.72
C ALA A 59 -31.18 8.94 -8.74
N LEU A 60 -29.85 8.90 -8.55
CA LEU A 60 -29.11 9.93 -7.83
C LEU A 60 -29.06 11.20 -8.68
N GLN A 61 -29.53 12.33 -8.16
CA GLN A 61 -29.37 13.65 -8.79
C GLN A 61 -28.18 14.38 -8.16
N PHE A 62 -27.22 14.79 -8.99
CA PHE A 62 -26.03 15.54 -8.62
C PHE A 62 -26.17 17.05 -8.96
N PRO A 63 -25.42 17.96 -8.30
CA PRO A 63 -25.41 19.39 -8.62
C PRO A 63 -24.95 19.64 -10.06
N SER A 64 -25.66 20.50 -10.78
CA SER A 64 -25.58 20.67 -12.24
C SER A 64 -24.40 21.52 -12.74
N ILE A 65 -23.30 21.58 -11.98
CA ILE A 65 -22.09 22.32 -12.38
C ILE A 65 -21.04 21.28 -12.72
N LEU A 66 -21.09 20.74 -13.94
CA LEU A 66 -19.98 20.16 -14.72
C LEU A 66 -20.62 19.34 -15.85
N GLY A 67 -20.26 19.70 -17.08
CA GLY A 67 -20.95 19.29 -18.29
C GLY A 67 -20.12 18.31 -19.12
N ASP A 68 -20.83 17.27 -19.58
CA ASP A 68 -20.58 16.37 -20.71
C ASP A 68 -19.13 15.96 -21.04
N GLY A 69 -18.77 14.76 -20.55
CA GLY A 69 -17.74 13.89 -21.11
C GLY A 69 -17.74 12.55 -20.38
N LEU A 70 -17.83 11.44 -21.12
CA LEU A 70 -17.66 10.08 -20.57
C LEU A 70 -16.20 9.90 -20.13
N GLU A 71 -15.88 10.35 -18.92
CA GLU A 71 -14.59 10.22 -18.21
C GLU A 71 -14.72 10.67 -16.74
N GLU A 72 -15.68 11.56 -16.45
CA GLU A 72 -15.92 12.15 -15.12
C GLU A 72 -16.59 11.15 -14.15
N LYS A 73 -17.53 10.33 -14.63
CA LYS A 73 -18.33 9.40 -13.79
C LYS A 73 -17.51 8.27 -13.17
N GLU A 74 -16.41 7.85 -13.78
CA GLU A 74 -15.56 6.75 -13.28
C GLU A 74 -14.57 7.26 -12.24
N ILE A 75 -14.03 8.47 -12.44
CA ILE A 75 -13.22 9.19 -11.47
C ILE A 75 -14.09 9.57 -10.25
N ASP A 76 -15.31 10.05 -10.47
CA ASP A 76 -16.29 10.33 -9.42
C ASP A 76 -16.64 9.08 -8.61
N LEU A 77 -16.71 7.91 -9.25
CA LEU A 77 -16.99 6.64 -8.59
C LEU A 77 -15.80 6.15 -7.74
N ILE A 78 -14.57 6.27 -8.25
CA ILE A 78 -13.35 5.93 -7.51
C ILE A 78 -13.15 6.90 -6.33
N MET A 79 -13.36 8.21 -6.56
CA MET A 79 -13.34 9.26 -5.54
C MET A 79 -14.40 9.04 -4.46
N TYR A 80 -15.62 8.73 -4.87
CA TYR A 80 -16.73 8.40 -3.98
C TYR A 80 -16.41 7.17 -3.12
N TYR A 81 -15.83 6.11 -3.70
CA TYR A 81 -15.54 4.90 -2.95
C TYR A 81 -14.37 5.02 -1.98
N VAL A 82 -13.37 5.83 -2.31
CA VAL A 82 -12.29 6.19 -1.38
C VAL A 82 -12.82 7.09 -0.25
N ALA A 83 -13.77 8.00 -0.52
CA ALA A 83 -14.43 8.80 0.50
C ALA A 83 -15.42 8.00 1.38
N VAL A 84 -16.06 6.96 0.83
CA VAL A 84 -17.05 6.10 1.50
C VAL A 84 -16.40 4.97 2.32
N SER A 85 -15.06 4.88 2.36
CA SER A 85 -14.30 3.94 3.20
C SER A 85 -14.39 4.21 4.72
N LYS A 86 -15.50 4.78 5.20
CA LYS A 86 -15.86 4.92 6.62
C LYS A 86 -17.15 4.15 7.00
N ASN A 87 -17.76 3.35 6.11
CA ASN A 87 -18.99 2.58 6.41
C ASN A 87 -18.86 1.05 6.22
N MET A 88 -18.85 0.32 7.33
CA MET A 88 -18.33 -1.05 7.51
C MET A 88 -18.81 -2.14 6.55
N GLN A 89 -20.08 -2.16 6.13
CA GLN A 89 -20.63 -3.22 5.25
C GLN A 89 -20.64 -2.82 3.78
N SER A 90 -20.89 -1.54 3.48
CA SER A 90 -20.97 -1.02 2.12
C SER A 90 -19.58 -0.87 1.49
N SER A 91 -18.56 -0.50 2.28
CA SER A 91 -17.20 -0.27 1.78
C SER A 91 -16.58 -1.49 1.08
N TYR A 92 -16.94 -2.73 1.43
CA TYR A 92 -16.38 -3.94 0.79
C TYR A 92 -16.90 -4.16 -0.64
N LEU A 93 -18.23 -4.11 -0.83
CA LEU A 93 -18.84 -4.25 -2.16
C LEU A 93 -18.32 -3.15 -3.09
N HIS A 94 -18.12 -1.97 -2.52
CA HIS A 94 -17.54 -0.82 -3.17
C HIS A 94 -16.06 -1.02 -3.53
N LEU A 95 -15.24 -1.60 -2.64
CA LEU A 95 -13.84 -1.89 -2.90
C LEU A 95 -13.67 -2.91 -4.04
N SER A 96 -14.41 -4.01 -3.98
CA SER A 96 -14.40 -5.04 -5.02
C SER A 96 -14.92 -4.51 -6.36
N SER A 97 -15.99 -3.70 -6.35
CA SER A 97 -16.47 -3.03 -7.56
C SER A 97 -15.42 -2.07 -8.12
N ALA A 98 -14.77 -1.25 -7.29
CA ALA A 98 -13.76 -0.31 -7.74
C ALA A 98 -12.54 -1.03 -8.34
N ALA A 99 -12.13 -2.14 -7.72
CA ALA A 99 -11.07 -3.02 -8.23
C ALA A 99 -11.40 -3.56 -9.63
N LEU A 100 -12.64 -4.02 -9.82
CA LEU A 100 -13.12 -4.50 -11.12
C LEU A 100 -13.22 -3.39 -12.15
N SER A 101 -13.69 -2.19 -11.78
CA SER A 101 -13.73 -1.03 -12.67
C SER A 101 -12.33 -0.60 -13.09
N LEU A 102 -11.36 -0.57 -12.17
CA LEU A 102 -9.96 -0.31 -12.49
C LEU A 102 -9.40 -1.35 -13.47
N ALA A 103 -9.72 -2.63 -13.26
CA ALA A 103 -9.31 -3.69 -14.18
C ALA A 103 -9.89 -3.50 -15.59
N GLN A 104 -11.18 -3.17 -15.69
CA GLN A 104 -11.84 -2.92 -16.97
C GLN A 104 -11.25 -1.71 -17.70
N LEU A 105 -11.00 -0.61 -16.98
CA LEU A 105 -10.39 0.60 -17.54
C LEU A 105 -9.04 0.28 -18.18
N LEU A 106 -8.18 -0.47 -17.48
CA LEU A 106 -6.84 -0.81 -17.96
C LEU A 106 -6.85 -1.78 -19.14
N ASP A 107 -7.77 -2.76 -19.14
CA ASP A 107 -7.94 -3.66 -20.28
C ASP A 107 -8.41 -2.87 -21.53
N ASN A 108 -9.29 -1.88 -21.37
CA ASN A 108 -9.75 -1.02 -22.46
C ASN A 108 -8.64 -0.12 -23.04
N THR A 109 -7.77 0.45 -22.19
CA THR A 109 -6.61 1.24 -22.65
C THR A 109 -5.64 0.39 -23.47
N SER A 110 -5.39 -0.86 -23.04
CA SER A 110 -4.52 -1.78 -23.78
C SER A 110 -5.10 -2.24 -25.14
N ALA A 111 -6.43 -2.27 -25.27
CA ALA A 111 -7.12 -2.59 -26.52
C ALA A 111 -7.05 -1.43 -27.55
N LEU A 112 -7.06 -0.18 -27.07
CA LEU A 112 -6.92 1.00 -27.92
C LEU A 112 -5.51 1.11 -28.51
N ASP A 113 -4.48 0.85 -27.72
CA ASP A 113 -3.07 0.86 -28.16
C ASP A 113 -2.71 -0.29 -29.13
N SER A 114 -3.44 -1.41 -29.06
CA SER A 114 -3.24 -2.55 -29.98
C SER A 114 -4.01 -2.42 -31.30
N SER A 115 -5.03 -1.57 -31.35
CA SER A 115 -5.83 -1.31 -32.57
C SER A 115 -5.21 -0.30 -33.54
N SER A 116 -4.17 0.43 -33.12
CA SER A 116 -3.52 1.50 -33.89
C SER A 116 -2.33 1.04 -34.76
N ILE A 117 -2.04 -0.26 -34.82
CA ILE A 117 -1.02 -0.82 -35.74
C ILE A 117 -1.72 -1.48 -36.94
N SER A 118 -2.24 -0.68 -37.87
CA SER A 118 -2.49 -1.10 -39.26
C SER A 118 -2.80 0.10 -40.16
N THR A 119 -1.76 0.65 -40.80
CA THR A 119 -1.60 0.88 -42.25
C THR A 119 -0.70 2.09 -42.56
N ASN A 120 0.21 1.87 -43.52
CA ASN A 120 1.24 2.78 -44.01
C ASN A 120 0.68 4.08 -44.63
N THR A 121 1.24 5.25 -44.31
CA THR A 121 1.96 6.18 -45.23
C THR A 121 2.35 7.50 -44.53
N THR A 122 3.41 8.13 -45.05
CA THR A 122 4.20 9.33 -44.64
C THR A 122 3.47 10.59 -44.09
N PRO A 123 4.19 11.51 -43.42
CA PRO A 123 3.66 12.35 -42.33
C PRO A 123 3.07 13.70 -42.77
N PRO A 124 2.19 14.29 -41.94
CA PRO A 124 2.32 15.70 -41.64
C PRO A 124 2.19 16.01 -40.13
N SER A 125 3.22 16.68 -39.62
CA SER A 125 3.17 17.84 -38.71
C SER A 125 2.16 17.86 -37.55
N SER A 126 2.65 17.44 -36.37
CA SER A 126 2.74 18.23 -35.12
C SER A 126 1.54 19.05 -34.60
N VAL A 127 0.28 18.66 -34.80
CA VAL A 127 -0.87 19.43 -34.27
C VAL A 127 -1.79 18.65 -33.31
N LEU A 128 -1.62 17.33 -33.16
CA LEU A 128 -2.49 16.51 -32.28
C LEU A 128 -1.93 16.25 -30.87
N THR A 129 -0.77 16.79 -30.52
CA THR A 129 -0.08 16.52 -29.25
C THR A 129 -0.20 17.65 -28.22
N THR A 130 -1.12 18.59 -28.37
CA THR A 130 -1.18 19.76 -27.46
C THR A 130 -2.42 19.77 -26.57
N ASP A 131 -3.57 19.27 -27.03
CA ASP A 131 -4.83 19.40 -26.27
C ASP A 131 -5.11 18.27 -25.25
N LEU A 132 -4.39 17.14 -25.33
CA LEU A 132 -4.47 16.05 -24.32
C LEU A 132 -3.51 16.23 -23.14
N TYR A 133 -2.62 17.24 -23.17
CA TYR A 133 -1.51 17.34 -22.22
C TYR A 133 -1.75 18.31 -21.05
N HIS A 134 -2.85 19.09 -21.06
CA HIS A 134 -3.07 20.11 -20.03
C HIS A 134 -4.26 19.83 -19.09
N ALA A 135 -5.27 19.08 -19.54
CA ALA A 135 -6.36 18.52 -18.71
C ALA A 135 -6.24 16.98 -18.57
N GLY A 136 -5.01 16.44 -18.69
CA GLY A 136 -4.71 15.01 -18.61
C GLY A 136 -3.59 14.66 -17.63
N SER A 137 -3.07 15.64 -16.88
CA SER A 137 -1.96 15.43 -15.94
C SER A 137 -2.47 15.29 -14.50
N MET A 138 -3.46 16.10 -14.09
CA MET A 138 -3.96 16.06 -12.71
C MET A 138 -4.89 14.87 -12.51
N GLU A 139 -5.78 14.60 -13.47
CA GLU A 139 -6.69 13.45 -13.51
C GLU A 139 -5.89 12.15 -13.55
N TYR A 140 -4.83 12.10 -14.36
CA TYR A 140 -3.94 10.95 -14.43
C TYR A 140 -3.17 10.73 -13.12
N LYS A 141 -2.64 11.78 -12.49
CA LYS A 141 -1.99 11.70 -11.17
C LYS A 141 -2.96 11.27 -10.08
N ALA A 142 -4.19 11.80 -10.10
CA ALA A 142 -5.26 11.43 -9.18
C ALA A 142 -5.63 9.95 -9.35
N LEU A 143 -5.88 9.50 -10.58
CA LEU A 143 -6.17 8.10 -10.89
C LEU A 143 -5.07 7.16 -10.39
N ARG A 144 -3.79 7.51 -10.61
CA ARG A 144 -2.64 6.74 -10.11
C ARG A 144 -2.63 6.70 -8.58
N CYS A 145 -2.86 7.83 -7.91
CA CYS A 145 -2.95 7.93 -6.46
C CYS A 145 -4.06 7.03 -5.89
N PHE A 146 -5.28 7.13 -6.45
CA PHE A 146 -6.40 6.32 -5.99
C PHE A 146 -6.22 4.84 -6.30
N SER A 147 -5.62 4.50 -7.44
CA SER A 147 -5.27 3.11 -7.76
C SER A 147 -4.32 2.53 -6.71
N ILE A 148 -3.33 3.30 -6.26
CA ILE A 148 -2.38 2.88 -5.21
C ILE A 148 -3.09 2.65 -3.88
N ILE A 149 -3.93 3.60 -3.46
CA ILE A 149 -4.72 3.50 -2.23
C ILE A 149 -5.66 2.28 -2.30
N LEU A 150 -6.33 2.08 -3.44
CA LEU A 150 -7.23 0.95 -3.69
C LEU A 150 -6.49 -0.39 -3.61
N ILE A 151 -5.40 -0.54 -4.37
CA ILE A 151 -4.60 -1.78 -4.41
C ILE A 151 -4.06 -2.11 -3.02
N TRP A 152 -3.51 -1.12 -2.33
CA TRP A 152 -2.99 -1.26 -0.97
C TRP A 152 -4.06 -1.76 -0.02
N ASN A 153 -5.20 -1.08 0.03
CA ASN A 153 -6.29 -1.43 0.94
C ASN A 153 -6.93 -2.78 0.58
N ASP A 154 -7.21 -3.05 -0.69
CA ASP A 154 -7.87 -4.28 -1.15
C ASP A 154 -7.01 -5.51 -0.87
N ILE A 155 -5.71 -5.49 -1.18
CA ILE A 155 -4.80 -6.60 -0.88
C ILE A 155 -4.74 -6.85 0.63
N LEU A 156 -4.51 -5.82 1.45
CA LEU A 156 -4.40 -5.98 2.89
C LEU A 156 -5.72 -6.45 3.51
N HIS A 157 -6.85 -5.93 3.03
CA HIS A 157 -8.18 -6.37 3.46
C HIS A 157 -8.47 -7.82 3.10
N CYS A 158 -8.31 -8.20 1.83
CA CYS A 158 -8.52 -9.58 1.38
C CYS A 158 -7.59 -10.56 2.13
N SER A 159 -6.36 -10.15 2.43
CA SER A 159 -5.44 -11.00 3.19
C SER A 159 -5.91 -11.27 4.63
N ALA A 160 -6.60 -10.30 5.25
CA ALA A 160 -7.22 -10.42 6.57
C ALA A 160 -8.49 -11.30 6.51
N GLN A 161 -9.29 -11.15 5.45
CA GLN A 161 -10.50 -11.95 5.21
C GLN A 161 -10.23 -13.36 4.67
N GLN A 162 -8.98 -13.67 4.33
CA GLN A 162 -8.60 -14.94 3.70
C GLN A 162 -9.31 -15.16 2.34
N THR A 163 -9.52 -14.06 1.61
CA THR A 163 -10.09 -14.06 0.26
C THR A 163 -9.04 -13.59 -0.76
N ILE A 164 -9.32 -13.78 -2.05
CA ILE A 164 -8.48 -13.27 -3.14
C ILE A 164 -9.13 -12.00 -3.71
N PRO A 165 -8.37 -10.91 -3.95
CA PRO A 165 -8.89 -9.72 -4.60
C PRO A 165 -9.47 -10.06 -5.97
N ALA A 166 -10.64 -9.50 -6.30
CA ALA A 166 -11.30 -9.78 -7.58
C ALA A 166 -10.41 -9.38 -8.78
N ALA A 167 -9.63 -8.32 -8.63
CA ALA A 167 -8.69 -7.81 -9.63
C ALA A 167 -7.24 -8.33 -9.46
N ALA A 168 -7.02 -9.49 -8.80
CA ALA A 168 -5.67 -9.98 -8.49
C ALA A 168 -4.71 -10.02 -9.68
N LYS A 169 -5.18 -10.44 -10.87
CA LYS A 169 -4.36 -10.46 -12.10
C LYS A 169 -3.94 -9.07 -12.54
N THR A 170 -4.84 -8.09 -12.43
CA THR A 170 -4.54 -6.69 -12.75
C THR A 170 -3.55 -6.12 -11.75
N TYR A 171 -3.71 -6.42 -10.47
CA TYR A 171 -2.77 -6.01 -9.43
C TYR A 171 -1.38 -6.61 -9.66
N GLN A 172 -1.27 -7.90 -10.04
CA GLN A 172 0.01 -8.50 -10.42
C GLN A 172 0.70 -7.75 -11.56
N LYS A 173 -0.05 -7.35 -12.61
CA LYS A 173 0.50 -6.57 -13.73
C LYS A 173 0.99 -5.19 -13.26
N LEU A 174 0.17 -4.47 -12.50
CA LEU A 174 0.50 -3.13 -12.00
C LEU A 174 1.68 -3.14 -11.02
N LEU A 175 1.75 -4.14 -10.14
CA LEU A 175 2.87 -4.30 -9.21
C LEU A 175 4.13 -4.84 -9.89
N ALA A 176 4.07 -5.28 -11.15
CA ALA A 176 5.24 -5.61 -11.96
C ALA A 176 5.73 -4.41 -12.80
N ASP A 177 4.95 -3.32 -12.86
CA ASP A 177 5.30 -2.12 -13.61
C ASP A 177 6.28 -1.24 -12.81
N GLU A 178 7.52 -1.17 -13.29
CA GLU A 178 8.61 -0.38 -12.69
C GLU A 178 8.35 1.14 -12.70
N SER A 179 7.40 1.62 -13.51
CA SER A 179 6.97 3.04 -13.50
C SER A 179 5.89 3.33 -12.46
N PHE A 180 5.13 2.31 -12.04
CA PHE A 180 4.02 2.45 -11.11
C PHE A 180 4.42 2.11 -9.67
N ILE A 181 5.22 1.06 -9.47
CA ILE A 181 5.57 0.55 -8.15
C ILE A 181 6.31 1.55 -7.23
N PRO A 182 7.18 2.47 -7.72
CA PRO A 182 7.87 3.40 -6.83
C PRO A 182 6.93 4.41 -6.18
N LEU A 183 5.80 4.73 -6.84
CA LEU A 183 4.83 5.73 -6.39
C LEU A 183 4.14 5.35 -5.06
N PHE A 184 4.12 4.06 -4.72
CA PHE A 184 3.57 3.60 -3.43
C PHE A 184 4.31 4.22 -2.24
N ALA A 185 5.63 4.37 -2.32
CA ALA A 185 6.41 4.90 -1.21
C ALA A 185 5.96 6.31 -0.83
N ASP A 186 5.63 7.14 -1.83
CA ASP A 186 5.22 8.53 -1.63
C ASP A 186 3.77 8.66 -1.11
N ILE A 187 2.90 7.70 -1.44
CA ILE A 187 1.46 7.77 -1.11
C ILE A 187 1.12 7.02 0.19
N VAL A 188 1.65 5.82 0.38
CA VAL A 188 1.34 4.98 1.56
C VAL A 188 2.49 4.88 2.55
N GLY A 189 3.63 5.51 2.25
CA GLY A 189 4.80 5.53 3.13
C GLY A 189 5.56 4.20 3.18
N CYS A 190 5.35 3.32 2.19
CA CYS A 190 5.95 1.98 2.10
C CYS A 190 6.15 1.60 0.62
N GLU A 191 7.27 0.96 0.28
CA GLU A 191 7.53 0.55 -1.10
C GLU A 191 6.53 -0.54 -1.54
N GLY A 192 5.91 -0.36 -2.72
CA GLY A 192 4.79 -1.20 -3.18
C GLY A 192 5.15 -2.67 -3.42
N TRP A 193 6.43 -3.00 -3.58
CA TRP A 193 6.86 -4.37 -3.85
C TRP A 193 6.52 -5.34 -2.74
N VAL A 194 6.30 -4.87 -1.49
CA VAL A 194 5.88 -5.73 -0.37
C VAL A 194 4.51 -6.35 -0.59
N LEU A 195 3.64 -5.73 -1.41
CA LEU A 195 2.32 -6.28 -1.71
C LEU A 195 2.39 -7.50 -2.63
N VAL A 196 3.45 -7.64 -3.44
CA VAL A 196 3.63 -8.79 -4.35
C VAL A 196 3.67 -10.12 -3.57
N PRO A 197 4.61 -10.34 -2.62
CA PRO A 197 4.64 -11.58 -1.86
C PRO A 197 3.40 -11.79 -0.97
N ILE A 198 2.74 -10.72 -0.53
CA ILE A 198 1.46 -10.82 0.21
C ILE A 198 0.38 -11.42 -0.70
N LEU A 199 0.20 -10.86 -1.89
CA LEU A 199 -0.77 -11.35 -2.87
C LEU A 199 -0.46 -12.77 -3.32
N GLU A 200 0.81 -13.08 -3.60
CA GLU A 200 1.24 -14.43 -3.96
C GLU A 200 1.01 -15.44 -2.83
N ALA A 201 1.25 -15.06 -1.57
CA ALA A 201 0.98 -15.92 -0.42
C ALA A 201 -0.53 -16.17 -0.23
N MET A 202 -1.38 -15.20 -0.55
CA MET A 202 -2.84 -15.38 -0.55
C MET A 202 -3.27 -16.38 -1.64
N LEU A 203 -2.77 -16.22 -2.86
CA LEU A 203 -3.02 -17.16 -3.97
C LEU A 203 -2.52 -18.57 -3.62
N LEU A 204 -1.35 -18.67 -3.00
CA LEU A 204 -0.80 -19.93 -2.50
C LEU A 204 -1.70 -20.56 -1.44
N ALA A 205 -2.24 -19.78 -0.51
CA ALA A 205 -3.16 -20.26 0.53
C ALA A 205 -4.46 -20.82 -0.08
N SER A 206 -5.04 -20.11 -1.07
CA SER A 206 -6.22 -20.59 -1.80
C SER A 206 -5.92 -21.88 -2.55
N TRP A 207 -4.80 -21.94 -3.27
CA TRP A 207 -4.37 -23.15 -3.96
C TRP A 207 -4.17 -24.32 -2.99
N LYS A 208 -3.49 -24.10 -1.85
CA LYS A 208 -3.24 -25.12 -0.84
C LYS A 208 -4.57 -25.69 -0.33
N LYS A 209 -5.52 -24.82 0.03
CA LYS A 209 -6.86 -25.22 0.48
C LYS A 209 -7.60 -26.06 -0.56
N ASP A 210 -7.53 -25.68 -1.84
CA ASP A 210 -8.14 -26.42 -2.93
C ASP A 210 -7.51 -27.81 -3.13
N GLN A 211 -6.18 -27.91 -3.03
CA GLN A 211 -5.47 -29.18 -3.14
C GLN A 211 -5.74 -30.11 -1.95
N GLU A 212 -5.83 -29.54 -0.74
CA GLU A 212 -6.22 -30.28 0.47
C GLU A 212 -7.64 -30.84 0.34
N ALA A 213 -8.59 -30.02 -0.11
CA ALA A 213 -9.98 -30.45 -0.32
C ALA A 213 -10.10 -31.57 -1.36
N LYS A 214 -9.22 -31.60 -2.36
CA LYS A 214 -9.16 -32.65 -3.39
C LYS A 214 -8.34 -33.88 -2.98
N GLY A 215 -7.66 -33.84 -1.83
CA GLY A 215 -6.73 -34.90 -1.40
C GLY A 215 -5.48 -35.02 -2.30
N GLN A 216 -5.10 -33.94 -2.98
CA GLN A 216 -4.04 -33.90 -3.99
C GLN A 216 -2.84 -33.03 -3.59
N LEU A 217 -2.80 -32.54 -2.35
CA LEU A 217 -1.71 -31.68 -1.89
C LEU A 217 -0.36 -32.40 -1.98
N SER A 218 0.48 -31.94 -2.91
CA SER A 218 1.88 -32.33 -2.99
C SER A 218 2.73 -31.41 -2.12
N ILE A 219 3.33 -31.96 -1.06
CA ILE A 219 4.24 -31.20 -0.19
C ILE A 219 5.43 -30.64 -0.98
N ARG A 220 5.95 -31.39 -1.95
CA ARG A 220 7.04 -30.92 -2.82
C ARG A 220 6.64 -29.71 -3.65
N GLU A 221 5.43 -29.74 -4.23
CA GLU A 221 4.94 -28.59 -5.01
C GLU A 221 4.67 -27.38 -4.11
N LEU A 222 4.11 -27.60 -2.92
CA LEU A 222 3.92 -26.55 -1.92
C LEU A 222 5.25 -25.87 -1.60
N LEU A 223 6.28 -26.63 -1.24
CA LEU A 223 7.60 -26.08 -0.93
C LEU A 223 8.22 -25.36 -2.12
N THR A 224 8.09 -25.89 -3.34
CA THR A 224 8.60 -25.21 -4.55
C THR A 224 7.96 -23.83 -4.74
N LYS A 225 6.66 -23.69 -4.49
CA LYS A 225 5.96 -22.40 -4.58
C LYS A 225 6.38 -21.45 -3.45
N VAL A 226 6.59 -21.96 -2.24
CA VAL A 226 7.08 -21.19 -1.09
C VAL A 226 8.48 -20.66 -1.36
N ASP A 227 9.40 -21.52 -1.78
CA ASP A 227 10.79 -21.16 -2.10
C ASP A 227 10.86 -20.05 -3.15
N HIS A 228 9.95 -20.09 -4.13
CA HIS A 228 9.85 -19.03 -5.15
C HIS A 228 9.50 -17.66 -4.54
N ILE A 229 8.46 -17.61 -3.69
CA ILE A 229 8.04 -16.37 -3.01
C ILE A 229 9.14 -15.89 -2.05
N GLU A 230 9.75 -16.80 -1.29
CA GLU A 230 10.86 -16.50 -0.38
C GLU A 230 12.08 -15.97 -1.12
N SER A 231 12.41 -16.50 -2.30
CA SER A 231 13.54 -16.00 -3.10
C SER A 231 13.32 -14.56 -3.53
N ILE A 232 12.12 -14.24 -4.05
CA ILE A 232 11.79 -12.87 -4.49
C ILE A 232 11.87 -11.90 -3.31
N LEU A 233 11.23 -12.25 -2.19
CA LEU A 233 11.20 -11.45 -0.97
C LEU A 233 12.61 -11.31 -0.36
N GLY A 234 13.39 -12.39 -0.34
CA GLY A 234 14.77 -12.43 0.15
C GLY A 234 15.71 -11.57 -0.67
N ASP A 235 15.59 -11.57 -2.00
CA ASP A 235 16.45 -10.76 -2.87
C ASP A 235 16.17 -9.26 -2.74
N ARG A 236 14.89 -8.86 -2.60
CA ARG A 236 14.51 -7.47 -2.28
C ARG A 236 15.03 -7.08 -0.88
N MET A 237 14.89 -7.98 0.10
CA MET A 237 15.39 -7.78 1.47
C MET A 237 16.91 -7.59 1.53
N LYS A 238 17.70 -8.33 0.75
CA LYS A 238 19.17 -8.16 0.67
C LYS A 238 19.57 -6.75 0.24
N ARG A 239 18.77 -6.10 -0.60
CA ARG A 239 19.00 -4.70 -1.04
C ARG A 239 18.56 -3.68 0.01
N LEU A 240 17.46 -3.95 0.71
CA LEU A 240 16.88 -3.04 1.71
C LEU A 240 17.63 -3.06 3.06
N ALA A 241 17.99 -4.25 3.55
CA ALA A 241 18.52 -4.42 4.91
C ALA A 241 19.75 -3.54 5.25
N PRO A 242 20.74 -3.37 4.36
CA PRO A 242 21.89 -2.51 4.66
C PRO A 242 21.50 -1.05 4.93
N ALA A 243 20.47 -0.51 4.26
CA ALA A 243 20.03 0.86 4.46
C ALA A 243 19.36 1.05 5.84
N VAL A 244 18.54 0.08 6.25
CA VAL A 244 17.87 0.07 7.57
C VAL A 244 18.87 -0.15 8.71
N LEU A 245 19.89 -0.99 8.51
CA LEU A 245 20.91 -1.25 9.52
C LEU A 245 21.79 -0.02 9.79
N ARG A 246 22.14 0.77 8.76
CA ARG A 246 22.87 2.04 8.95
C ARG A 246 22.12 3.04 9.83
N GLN A 247 20.78 3.05 9.75
CA GLN A 247 19.95 3.93 10.59
C GLN A 247 20.04 3.55 12.08
N LYS A 248 20.18 2.26 12.39
CA LYS A 248 20.41 1.80 13.76
C LYS A 248 21.70 2.39 14.35
N GLU A 249 22.72 2.60 13.52
CA GLU A 249 24.02 3.14 13.91
C GLU A 249 24.01 4.67 14.04
N ALA A 250 23.24 5.36 13.18
CA ALA A 250 23.15 6.83 13.13
C ALA A 250 22.29 7.45 14.27
N GLY A 251 21.51 6.66 14.99
CA GLY A 251 20.65 7.11 16.08
C GLY A 251 19.32 7.76 15.62
N ILE A 252 18.41 7.97 16.56
CA ILE A 252 17.00 8.33 16.30
C ILE A 252 16.83 9.81 15.86
N SER A 253 17.78 10.69 16.16
CA SER A 253 17.62 12.15 16.06
C SER A 253 17.80 12.76 14.65
N SER A 254 17.97 11.96 13.60
CA SER A 254 18.19 12.46 12.22
C SER A 254 17.45 11.67 11.13
N GLN A 255 16.23 11.19 11.43
CA GLN A 255 15.47 10.37 10.49
C GLN A 255 14.87 11.21 9.36
N SER A 256 15.34 11.00 8.13
CA SER A 256 14.71 11.55 6.93
C SER A 256 13.42 10.80 6.61
N PRO A 257 12.44 11.42 5.90
CA PRO A 257 11.24 10.73 5.45
C PRO A 257 11.53 9.45 4.65
N GLU A 258 12.59 9.46 3.84
CA GLU A 258 13.04 8.29 3.09
C GLU A 258 13.45 7.13 4.01
N GLN A 259 14.23 7.42 5.05
CA GLN A 259 14.67 6.39 6.01
C GLN A 259 13.48 5.76 6.74
N ILE A 260 12.50 6.56 7.14
CA ILE A 260 11.26 6.06 7.78
C ILE A 260 10.52 5.10 6.83
N ARG A 261 10.40 5.45 5.54
CA ARG A 261 9.77 4.57 4.53
C ARG A 261 10.52 3.26 4.37
N LEU A 262 11.86 3.28 4.40
CA LEU A 262 12.66 2.05 4.32
C LEU A 262 12.44 1.15 5.54
N VAL A 263 12.31 1.73 6.75
CA VAL A 263 11.97 0.98 7.97
C VAL A 263 10.57 0.40 7.90
N HIS A 264 9.56 1.16 7.46
CA HIS A 264 8.20 0.65 7.26
C HIS A 264 8.19 -0.52 6.26
N THR A 265 8.89 -0.36 5.14
CA THR A 265 9.02 -1.40 4.12
C THR A 265 9.66 -2.66 4.69
N TYR A 266 10.70 -2.51 5.51
CA TYR A 266 11.38 -3.63 6.15
C TYR A 266 10.48 -4.38 7.13
N ILE A 267 9.68 -3.64 7.92
CA ILE A 267 8.67 -4.23 8.81
C ILE A 267 7.62 -5.00 8.00
N PHE A 268 7.09 -4.41 6.93
CA PHE A 268 6.13 -5.06 6.02
C PHE A 268 6.67 -6.32 5.39
N ALA A 269 7.93 -6.30 4.96
CA ALA A 269 8.58 -7.45 4.35
C ALA A 269 8.78 -8.61 5.35
N HIS A 270 9.14 -8.33 6.61
CA HIS A 270 9.16 -9.37 7.66
C HIS A 270 7.77 -9.87 8.03
N ALA A 271 6.77 -9.01 8.07
CA ALA A 271 5.38 -9.44 8.22
C ALA A 271 4.92 -10.32 7.05
N SER A 272 5.41 -10.07 5.83
CA SER A 272 5.15 -10.91 4.65
C SER A 272 5.78 -12.30 4.79
N PHE A 273 7.00 -12.41 5.33
CA PHE A 273 7.59 -13.71 5.69
C PHE A 273 6.72 -14.46 6.70
N VAL A 274 6.33 -13.79 7.81
CA VAL A 274 5.43 -14.40 8.81
C VAL A 274 4.13 -14.87 8.15
N HIS A 275 3.50 -14.04 7.32
CA HIS A 275 2.28 -14.40 6.61
C HIS A 275 2.48 -15.65 5.74
N LEU A 276 3.54 -15.69 4.92
CA LEU A 276 3.87 -16.85 4.09
C LEU A 276 4.10 -18.12 4.93
N HIS A 277 4.89 -18.05 5.98
CA HIS A 277 5.15 -19.21 6.84
C HIS A 277 3.90 -19.69 7.58
N THR A 278 2.98 -18.78 7.90
CA THR A 278 1.68 -19.17 8.48
C THR A 278 0.77 -19.89 7.47
N VAL A 279 0.91 -19.61 6.17
CA VAL A 279 0.20 -20.37 5.11
C VAL A 279 0.71 -21.81 5.06
N VAL A 280 2.02 -22.02 5.23
CA VAL A 280 2.65 -23.35 5.13
C VAL A 280 2.44 -24.15 6.41
N SER A 281 2.87 -23.60 7.54
CA SER A 281 3.00 -24.30 8.84
C SER A 281 1.85 -24.01 9.80
N GLY A 282 0.87 -23.22 9.38
CA GLY A 282 -0.19 -22.71 10.25
C GLY A 282 0.29 -21.56 11.14
N ALA A 283 -0.65 -20.97 11.88
CA ALA A 283 -0.35 -19.92 12.85
C ALA A 283 0.37 -20.52 14.07
N GLN A 284 1.62 -20.96 13.94
CA GLN A 284 2.38 -21.63 15.00
C GLN A 284 3.62 -20.81 15.42
N PRO A 285 3.60 -20.09 16.56
CA PRO A 285 4.71 -19.24 17.01
C PRO A 285 6.03 -19.95 17.27
N SER A 286 6.03 -21.28 17.41
CA SER A 286 7.26 -22.06 17.65
C SER A 286 8.08 -22.30 16.39
N VAL A 287 7.53 -22.03 15.21
CA VAL A 287 8.23 -22.18 13.92
C VAL A 287 9.42 -21.20 13.87
N PRO A 288 10.66 -21.67 13.65
CA PRO A 288 11.86 -20.83 13.71
C PRO A 288 11.83 -19.63 12.76
N GLU A 289 11.33 -19.83 11.54
CA GLU A 289 11.28 -18.82 10.49
C GLU A 289 10.31 -17.68 10.86
N ILE A 290 9.18 -18.02 11.49
CA ILE A 290 8.22 -17.05 12.06
C ILE A 290 8.90 -16.25 13.17
N ARG A 291 9.54 -16.94 14.13
CA ARG A 291 10.21 -16.28 15.27
C ARG A 291 11.29 -15.31 14.81
N GLN A 292 12.13 -15.74 13.87
CA GLN A 292 13.22 -14.92 13.34
C GLN A 292 12.69 -13.69 12.61
N SER A 293 11.61 -13.83 11.84
CA SER A 293 10.99 -12.70 11.14
C SER A 293 10.38 -11.70 12.12
N ILE A 294 9.76 -12.17 13.20
CA ILE A 294 9.25 -11.31 14.29
C ILE A 294 10.39 -10.60 15.02
N ASP A 295 11.50 -11.27 15.32
CA ASP A 295 12.66 -10.64 15.98
C ASP A 295 13.24 -9.50 15.11
N LYS A 296 13.36 -9.73 13.81
CA LYS A 296 13.83 -8.72 12.85
C LYS A 296 12.84 -7.56 12.70
N SER A 297 11.53 -7.84 12.67
CA SER A 297 10.53 -6.77 12.61
C SER A 297 10.52 -5.94 13.89
N LEU A 298 10.60 -6.57 15.07
CA LEU A 298 10.70 -5.89 16.37
C LEU A 298 11.91 -4.97 16.46
N ALA A 299 13.07 -5.44 15.98
CA ALA A 299 14.27 -4.61 15.92
C ALA A 299 14.06 -3.35 15.07
N ALA A 300 13.26 -3.45 13.99
CA ALA A 300 12.93 -2.32 13.13
C ALA A 300 11.85 -1.40 13.74
N TRP A 301 10.84 -1.96 14.42
CA TRP A 301 9.86 -1.17 15.17
C TRP A 301 10.52 -0.29 16.23
N GLN A 302 11.58 -0.79 16.89
CA GLN A 302 12.35 -0.03 17.88
C GLN A 302 13.22 1.09 17.28
N LEU A 303 13.40 1.13 15.96
CA LEU A 303 14.06 2.25 15.28
C LEU A 303 13.12 3.44 15.13
N LEU A 304 11.80 3.25 15.22
CA LEU A 304 10.81 4.30 15.01
C LEU A 304 10.43 4.97 16.34
N PRO A 305 10.54 6.30 16.45
CA PRO A 305 9.86 7.07 17.50
C PRO A 305 8.35 6.79 17.49
N PRO A 306 7.67 6.79 18.65
CA PRO A 306 6.22 6.62 18.71
C PRO A 306 5.44 7.59 17.80
N SER A 307 5.90 8.83 17.68
CA SER A 307 5.26 9.86 16.84
C SER A 307 5.36 9.60 15.33
N LEU A 308 6.25 8.71 14.89
CA LEU A 308 6.48 8.40 13.47
C LEU A 308 5.81 7.09 13.05
N ILE A 309 5.21 6.35 13.98
CA ILE A 309 4.47 5.14 13.66
C ILE A 309 3.05 5.51 13.24
N ASN A 310 2.77 5.44 11.94
CA ASN A 310 1.42 5.56 11.42
C ASN A 310 0.69 4.20 11.49
N PHE A 311 -0.03 3.95 12.57
CA PHE A 311 -0.76 2.69 12.74
C PHE A 311 -1.89 2.45 11.75
N LYS A 312 -2.41 3.48 11.05
CA LYS A 312 -3.40 3.26 9.97
C LYS A 312 -2.80 2.47 8.81
N THR A 313 -1.56 2.79 8.42
CA THR A 313 -0.86 2.05 7.37
C THR A 313 -0.15 0.81 7.93
N MET A 314 0.26 0.86 9.20
CA MET A 314 1.05 -0.20 9.85
C MET A 314 0.21 -1.22 10.64
N ALA A 315 -1.12 -1.13 10.62
CA ALA A 315 -2.01 -2.06 11.33
C ALA A 315 -1.80 -3.51 10.88
N TRP A 316 -1.65 -3.73 9.56
CA TRP A 316 -1.49 -5.08 9.02
C TRP A 316 -0.22 -5.77 9.51
N PRO A 317 0.99 -5.20 9.34
CA PRO A 317 2.20 -5.86 9.82
C PRO A 317 2.24 -5.98 11.34
N PHE A 318 1.60 -5.04 12.07
CA PHE A 318 1.46 -5.12 13.51
C PHE A 318 0.56 -6.30 13.93
N CYS A 319 -0.59 -6.49 13.30
CA CYS A 319 -1.46 -7.64 13.53
C CYS A 319 -0.71 -8.95 13.25
N VAL A 320 -0.11 -9.07 12.06
CA VAL A 320 0.54 -10.30 11.60
C VAL A 320 1.69 -10.72 12.52
N CYS A 321 2.57 -9.80 12.88
CA CYS A 321 3.71 -10.11 13.76
C CYS A 321 3.29 -10.17 15.23
N GLY A 322 2.52 -9.18 15.69
CA GLY A 322 2.13 -9.02 17.08
C GLY A 322 1.28 -10.18 17.58
N SER A 323 0.31 -10.66 16.79
CA SER A 323 -0.53 -11.80 17.19
C SER A 323 0.26 -13.09 17.40
N MET A 324 1.38 -13.23 16.70
CA MET A 324 2.26 -14.40 16.73
C MET A 324 3.37 -14.28 17.78
N ALA A 325 3.52 -13.13 18.43
CA ALA A 325 4.55 -12.87 19.41
C ALA A 325 4.29 -13.59 20.75
N VAL A 326 5.31 -14.25 21.29
CA VAL A 326 5.26 -15.00 22.55
C VAL A 326 6.49 -14.70 23.41
N GLY A 327 6.41 -14.94 24.73
CA GLY A 327 7.52 -14.69 25.65
C GLY A 327 8.04 -13.25 25.57
N SER A 328 9.36 -13.07 25.45
CA SER A 328 9.99 -11.75 25.34
C SER A 328 9.52 -10.93 24.13
N GLN A 329 9.15 -11.57 23.02
CA GLN A 329 8.60 -10.85 21.85
C GLN A 329 7.27 -10.18 22.20
N ARG A 330 6.41 -10.87 22.98
CA ARG A 330 5.13 -10.31 23.45
C ARG A 330 5.36 -9.07 24.33
N GLU A 331 6.32 -9.13 25.25
CA GLU A 331 6.67 -8.02 26.13
C GLU A 331 7.10 -6.77 25.34
N LEU A 332 7.85 -6.97 24.24
CA LEU A 332 8.25 -5.87 23.36
C LEU A 332 7.07 -5.25 22.60
N PHE A 333 6.14 -6.06 22.09
CA PHE A 333 4.90 -5.54 21.50
C PHE A 333 4.02 -4.82 22.53
N GLN A 334 3.93 -5.32 23.76
CA GLN A 334 3.23 -4.63 24.85
C GLN A 334 3.87 -3.28 25.14
N LYS A 335 5.20 -3.19 25.14
CA LYS A 335 5.92 -1.92 25.28
C LYS A 335 5.56 -0.96 24.17
N ILE A 336 5.61 -1.40 22.90
CA ILE A 336 5.20 -0.59 21.74
C ILE A 336 3.76 -0.08 21.92
N MET A 337 2.81 -0.94 22.27
CA MET A 337 1.43 -0.52 22.52
C MET A 337 1.33 0.49 23.66
N SER A 338 2.08 0.29 24.75
CA SER A 338 2.06 1.21 25.87
C SER A 338 2.61 2.58 25.49
N GLU A 339 3.69 2.66 24.73
CA GLU A 339 4.31 3.94 24.34
C GLU A 339 3.48 4.71 23.31
N ASN A 340 2.67 4.01 22.52
CA ASN A 340 1.92 4.60 21.41
C ASN A 340 0.43 4.83 21.71
N PHE A 341 -0.18 4.05 22.62
CA PHE A 341 -1.65 4.01 22.83
C PHE A 341 -2.08 4.66 24.16
N GLN A 342 -1.24 5.49 24.80
CA GLN A 342 -1.46 6.00 26.16
C GLN A 342 -2.34 7.27 26.27
N ASN A 343 -2.58 8.01 25.19
CA ASN A 343 -3.36 9.25 25.26
C ASN A 343 -4.86 8.94 25.25
N GLN A 344 -5.65 9.45 26.19
CA GLN A 344 -7.11 9.24 26.26
C GLN A 344 -7.90 9.76 25.03
N SER A 345 -7.21 10.48 24.13
CA SER A 345 -7.69 10.92 22.81
C SER A 345 -7.34 9.94 21.68
N THR A 346 -6.70 8.80 21.95
CA THR A 346 -6.34 7.81 20.93
C THR A 346 -7.59 7.27 20.27
N SER A 347 -7.64 7.40 18.93
CA SER A 347 -8.72 6.90 18.08
C SER A 347 -9.12 5.47 18.47
N SER A 348 -10.43 5.19 18.49
CA SER A 348 -11.04 3.86 18.68
C SER A 348 -10.25 2.72 18.04
N ASN A 349 -9.65 3.00 16.89
CA ASN A 349 -8.85 2.11 16.08
C ASN A 349 -7.62 1.49 16.78
N LEU A 350 -6.86 2.25 17.56
CA LEU A 350 -5.68 1.71 18.26
C LEU A 350 -6.09 0.75 19.38
N HIS A 351 -7.23 1.03 20.02
CA HIS A 351 -7.85 0.10 20.94
C HIS A 351 -8.32 -1.17 20.23
N CYS A 352 -8.89 -1.07 19.02
CA CYS A 352 -9.23 -2.23 18.20
C CYS A 352 -7.98 -3.08 17.86
N LEU A 353 -6.89 -2.45 17.43
CA LEU A 353 -5.62 -3.13 17.12
C LEU A 353 -5.06 -3.88 18.33
N LYS A 354 -4.99 -3.19 19.47
CA LYS A 354 -4.59 -3.78 20.76
C LYS A 354 -5.47 -4.97 21.12
N SER A 355 -6.78 -4.82 20.99
CA SER A 355 -7.75 -5.87 21.34
C SER A 355 -7.56 -7.13 20.50
N VAL A 356 -7.33 -6.99 19.18
CA VAL A 356 -7.05 -8.14 18.30
C VAL A 356 -5.81 -8.88 18.77
N VAL A 357 -4.69 -8.19 18.99
CA VAL A 357 -3.42 -8.82 19.37
C VAL A 357 -3.51 -9.46 20.77
N GLU A 358 -4.07 -8.76 21.75
CA GLU A 358 -4.24 -9.29 23.10
C GLU A 358 -5.20 -10.48 23.15
N GLU A 359 -6.24 -10.51 22.32
CA GLU A 359 -7.16 -11.64 22.26
C GLU A 359 -6.51 -12.86 21.58
N CYS A 360 -5.67 -12.66 20.56
CA CYS A 360 -4.83 -13.73 20.01
C CYS A 360 -3.94 -14.35 21.09
N TRP A 361 -3.31 -13.51 21.89
CA TRP A 361 -2.47 -13.92 23.01
C TRP A 361 -3.24 -14.71 24.08
N LYS A 362 -4.40 -14.24 24.49
CA LYS A 362 -5.27 -14.97 25.43
C LYS A 362 -5.69 -16.33 24.87
N ASN A 363 -6.07 -16.39 23.60
CA ASN A 363 -6.47 -17.64 22.95
C ASN A 363 -5.30 -18.61 22.83
N PHE A 364 -4.10 -18.08 22.53
CA PHE A 364 -2.88 -18.88 22.52
C PHE A 364 -2.57 -19.45 23.90
N ASP A 365 -2.64 -18.65 24.96
CA ASP A 365 -2.31 -19.12 26.32
C ASP A 365 -3.31 -20.16 26.85
N LYS A 366 -4.57 -20.08 26.43
CA LYS A 366 -5.65 -21.04 26.77
C LYS A 366 -5.64 -22.31 25.90
N ARG A 367 -4.78 -22.40 24.89
CA ARG A 367 -4.83 -23.50 23.92
C ARG A 367 -4.62 -24.84 24.62
N VAL A 368 -5.53 -25.77 24.35
CA VAL A 368 -5.34 -27.19 24.70
C VAL A 368 -4.58 -27.83 23.54
N PRO A 369 -3.56 -28.67 23.77
CA PRO A 369 -2.76 -29.29 22.69
C PRO A 369 -3.55 -30.05 21.63
N GLU A 370 -4.79 -30.43 21.93
CA GLU A 370 -5.69 -31.20 21.06
C GLU A 370 -6.71 -30.34 20.28
N GLN A 371 -6.79 -29.03 20.55
CA GLN A 371 -7.70 -28.12 19.84
C GLN A 371 -7.08 -27.53 18.57
N SER A 372 -7.94 -27.19 17.61
CA SER A 372 -7.53 -26.68 16.30
C SER A 372 -6.66 -25.42 16.43
N PRO A 373 -5.52 -25.34 15.71
CA PRO A 373 -4.58 -24.22 15.76
C PRO A 373 -5.15 -22.89 15.20
N SER A 374 -6.43 -22.85 14.81
CA SER A 374 -7.06 -21.70 14.17
C SER A 374 -7.63 -20.65 15.13
N SER A 375 -7.82 -20.97 16.42
CA SER A 375 -8.56 -20.09 17.35
C SER A 375 -7.82 -18.81 17.75
N TYR A 376 -6.49 -18.81 17.64
CA TYR A 376 -5.61 -17.68 17.97
C TYR A 376 -4.99 -17.01 16.73
N ASN A 377 -5.46 -17.38 15.53
CA ASN A 377 -5.12 -16.66 14.30
C ASN A 377 -5.79 -15.28 14.30
N TRP A 378 -5.02 -14.21 14.08
CA TRP A 378 -5.53 -12.83 14.11
C TRP A 378 -6.65 -12.55 13.13
N LYS A 379 -6.69 -13.26 11.99
CA LYS A 379 -7.76 -13.15 11.00
C LYS A 379 -9.10 -13.61 11.58
N VAL A 380 -9.08 -14.74 12.29
CA VAL A 380 -10.26 -15.32 12.97
C VAL A 380 -10.69 -14.44 14.15
N VAL A 381 -9.72 -13.89 14.89
CA VAL A 381 -10.02 -12.96 16.00
C VAL A 381 -10.63 -11.66 15.48
N MET A 382 -10.08 -11.11 14.40
CA MET A 382 -10.58 -9.89 13.76
C MET A 382 -12.02 -10.07 13.26
N GLU A 383 -12.32 -11.20 12.62
CA GLU A 383 -13.69 -11.57 12.21
C GLU A 383 -14.64 -11.67 13.42
N LYS A 384 -14.23 -12.35 14.50
CA LYS A 384 -15.03 -12.48 15.74
C LYS A 384 -15.34 -11.15 16.42
N LEU A 385 -14.39 -10.20 16.36
CA LEU A 385 -14.57 -8.86 16.91
C LEU A 385 -15.32 -7.92 15.96
N ASN A 386 -15.71 -8.40 14.77
CA ASN A 386 -16.34 -7.61 13.71
C ASN A 386 -15.50 -6.36 13.35
N LEU A 387 -14.18 -6.54 13.30
CA LEU A 387 -13.23 -5.49 12.94
C LEU A 387 -12.73 -5.69 11.52
N SER A 388 -12.34 -4.61 10.85
CA SER A 388 -11.67 -4.67 9.55
C SER A 388 -10.40 -3.84 9.59
N ILE A 389 -9.35 -4.38 8.99
CA ILE A 389 -8.02 -3.76 8.92
C ILE A 389 -8.04 -2.39 8.23
N LEU A 390 -9.07 -2.11 7.41
CA LEU A 390 -9.25 -0.82 6.73
C LEU A 390 -9.67 0.32 7.68
N PHE A 391 -10.24 -0.02 8.83
CA PHE A 391 -10.78 0.94 9.80
C PHE A 391 -10.00 0.91 11.12
N ILE A 392 -8.82 0.28 11.12
CA ILE A 392 -7.81 0.45 12.16
C ILE A 392 -6.88 1.55 11.66
#